data_AF-A0A349BX27-F1
#
_entry.id   AF-A0A349BX27-F1
#
_cell.length_a   1.000
_cell.length_b   1.000
_cell.length_c   1.000
_cell.angle_alpha   90.00
_cell.angle_beta   90.00
_cell.angle_gamma   90.00
#
_symmetry.space_group_name_H-M   'P 1'
#
loop_
_entity.id
_entity.type
_entity.pdbx_description
1 polymer ?
#
loop_
_entity_poly.entity_id
_entity_poly.type
_entity_poly.pdbx_seq_one_letter_code
_entity_poly.pdbx_strand_id
1 'polypeptide(L)' 'MAQLWGGRFTKETNAAVKSFNDSLAFDSRLYYEDITGSMAHAAMLGRQGIISQEEA' A
#
# COMPACT_ATOMS: atom_id res chain seq x y z
N MET A 1 6.08 -11.38 4.47
CA MET A 1 5.73 -10.05 3.94
C MET A 1 5.88 -9.05 5.08
N ALA A 2 6.78 -8.07 4.93
CA ALA A 2 6.93 -7.01 5.93
C ALA A 2 5.68 -6.12 5.95
N GLN A 3 5.29 -5.60 7.10
CA GLN A 3 4.21 -4.62 7.18
C GLN A 3 4.67 -3.33 6.46
N LEU A 4 3.77 -2.69 5.71
CA LEU A 4 4.05 -1.42 5.00
C LEU A 4 4.36 -0.27 5.97
N TRP A 5 4.03 -0.46 7.24
CA TRP A 5 4.20 0.47 8.34
C TRP A 5 4.84 -0.27 9.52
N GLY A 6 5.71 0.40 10.30
CA GLY A 6 6.35 -0.24 11.45
C GLY A 6 7.82 0.09 11.67
N GLY A 7 8.45 0.94 10.85
CA GLY A 7 9.89 1.18 10.88
C GLY A 7 10.49 1.66 12.22
N ARG A 8 9.69 2.16 13.17
CA ARG A 8 10.15 2.56 14.52
C ARG A 8 10.08 1.44 15.56
N PHE A 9 9.35 0.36 15.30
CA PHE A 9 9.17 -0.73 16.25
C PHE A 9 10.11 -1.89 15.93
N THR A 10 10.75 -2.44 16.96
CA THR A 10 11.68 -3.58 16.83
C THR A 10 11.03 -4.92 17.12
N LYS A 11 9.80 -4.91 17.63
CA LYS A 11 9.00 -6.10 17.95
C LYS A 11 7.78 -6.18 17.05
N GLU A 12 7.28 -7.39 16.85
CA GLU A 12 6.03 -7.61 16.12
C GLU A 12 4.84 -6.99 16.84
N THR A 13 3.86 -6.53 16.06
CA THR A 13 2.60 -6.02 16.59
C THR A 13 1.81 -7.18 17.19
N ASN A 14 1.26 -6.97 18.39
CA ASN A 14 0.41 -7.96 19.03
C ASN A 14 -0.79 -8.33 18.14
N ALA A 15 -1.13 -9.62 18.06
CA ALA A 15 -2.20 -10.12 17.19
C ALA A 15 -3.57 -9.43 17.43
N ALA A 16 -3.91 -9.12 18.69
CA ALA A 16 -5.15 -8.42 19.01
C ALA A 16 -5.15 -6.98 18.48
N VAL A 17 -4.01 -6.28 18.59
CA VAL A 17 -3.85 -4.93 18.05
C VAL A 17 -3.92 -4.94 16.52
N LYS A 18 -3.32 -5.95 15.87
CA LYS A 18 -3.42 -6.13 14.42
C LYS A 18 -4.87 -6.34 14.01
N SER A 19 -5.58 -7.28 14.62
CA SER A 19 -6.98 -7.57 14.28
C SER A 19 -7.90 -6.37 14.50
N PHE A 20 -7.61 -5.54 15.51
CA PHE A 20 -8.39 -4.34 15.78
C PHE A 20 -8.14 -3.22 14.76
N ASN A 21 -6.91 -3.09 14.24
CA ASN A 21 -6.56 -2.07 13.24
C ASN A 21 -6.86 -2.48 11.79
N ASP A 22 -7.02 -3.77 11.52
CA ASP A 22 -7.21 -4.29 10.16
C ASP A 22 -8.53 -3.78 9.57
N SER A 23 -8.45 -3.01 8.48
CA SER A 23 -9.61 -2.43 7.79
C SER A 23 -10.10 -3.29 6.62
N LEU A 24 -9.41 -4.39 6.30
CA LEU A 24 -9.68 -5.22 5.12
C LEU A 24 -11.15 -5.67 5.00
N ALA A 25 -11.77 -5.96 6.14
CA ALA A 25 -13.15 -6.41 6.22
C ALA A 25 -14.17 -5.43 5.62
N PHE A 26 -13.84 -4.13 5.55
CA PHE A 26 -14.73 -3.11 4.99
C PHE A 26 -14.11 -2.25 3.89
N ASP A 27 -12.78 -2.07 3.87
CA ASP A 27 -12.11 -1.30 2.82
C ASP A 27 -11.95 -2.08 1.51
N SER A 28 -12.07 -3.40 1.53
CA SER A 28 -11.94 -4.25 0.34
C SER A 28 -12.91 -3.87 -0.80
N ARG A 29 -14.00 -3.17 -0.49
CA ARG A 29 -14.89 -2.56 -1.48
C ARG A 29 -14.22 -1.50 -2.37
N LEU A 30 -13.09 -0.94 -1.94
CA LEU A 30 -12.33 0.12 -2.60
C LEU A 30 -11.20 -0.42 -3.50
N TYR A 31 -11.12 -1.75 -3.69
CA TYR A 31 -10.03 -2.36 -4.45
C TYR A 31 -9.92 -1.80 -5.88
N TYR A 32 -11.06 -1.45 -6.49
CA TYR A 32 -11.10 -0.94 -7.85
C TYR A 32 -10.48 0.45 -7.94
N GLU A 33 -10.81 1.32 -7.00
CA GLU A 33 -10.27 2.67 -6.88
C GLU A 33 -8.77 2.64 -6.54
N ASP A 34 -8.35 1.75 -5.63
CA ASP A 34 -6.94 1.62 -5.23
C ASP A 34 -6.05 1.18 -6.40
N ILE A 35 -6.49 0.19 -7.18
CA ILE A 35 -5.78 -0.28 -8.38
C ILE A 35 -5.75 0.83 -9.44
N THR A 36 -6.88 1.47 -9.71
CA THR A 36 -6.98 2.52 -10.72
C THR A 36 -6.08 3.71 -10.36
N GLY A 37 -6.10 4.12 -9.09
CA GLY A 37 -5.22 5.16 -8.56
C GLY A 37 -3.74 4.78 -8.64
N SER A 38 -3.41 3.53 -8.34
CA SER A 38 -2.04 3.01 -8.43
C SER A 38 -1.51 3.02 -9.87
N MET A 39 -2.31 2.65 -10.86
CA MET A 39 -1.94 2.75 -12.28
C MET A 39 -1.68 4.20 -12.70
N ALA A 40 -2.56 5.13 -12.30
CA ALA A 40 -2.36 6.55 -12.58
C ALA A 40 -1.10 7.09 -11.90
N HIS A 41 -0.82 6.63 -10.67
CA HIS A 41 0.38 7.00 -9.93
C HIS A 41 1.65 6.48 -10.62
N ALA A 42 1.69 5.21 -11.02
CA ALA A 42 2.82 4.63 -11.76
C ALA A 42 3.10 5.40 -13.06
N ALA A 43 2.06 5.67 -13.86
CA ALA A 43 2.19 6.47 -15.07
C ALA A 43 2.74 7.88 -14.80
N MET A 44 2.34 8.52 -13.69
CA MET A 44 2.88 9.81 -13.26
C MET A 44 4.36 9.69 -12.86
N LEU A 45 4.72 8.67 -12.08
CA LEU A 45 6.11 8.42 -11.67
C LEU A 45 7.05 8.25 -12.88
N GLY A 46 6.59 7.53 -13.92
CA GLY A 46 7.33 7.41 -15.19
C GLY A 46 7.53 8.75 -15.89
N ARG A 47 6.48 9.58 -15.96
CA ARG A 47 6.57 10.93 -16.55
C ARG A 47 7.54 11.85 -15.80
N GLN A 48 7.68 11.68 -14.50
CA GLN A 48 8.63 12.44 -13.68
C GLN A 48 10.05 11.85 -13.70
N GLY A 49 10.25 10.70 -14.33
CA GLY A 49 11.54 10.00 -14.35
C GLY A 49 11.96 9.42 -13.00
N ILE A 50 11.01 9.21 -12.08
CA ILE A 50 11.28 8.55 -10.79
C ILE A 50 11.46 7.04 -11.00
N ILE A 51 10.68 6.47 -11.91
CA ILE A 51 10.86 5.13 -12.48
C ILE A 51 11.05 5.27 -13.99
N SER A 52 11.60 4.24 -14.65
CA SER A 52 11.71 4.25 -16.10
C SER A 52 10.34 4.21 -16.77
N GLN A 53 10.27 4.64 -18.04
CA GLN A 53 9.01 4.63 -18.77
C GLN A 53 8.55 3.20 -19.09
N GLU A 54 9.48 2.25 -19.13
CA GLU A 54 9.22 0.82 -19.29
C GLU A 54 8.66 0.17 -18.02
N GLU A 55 8.96 0.72 -16.85
CA GLU A 55 8.45 0.26 -15.54
C GLU A 55 7.11 0.89 -15.14
N ALA A 56 6.69 1.95 -15.83
CA ALA A 56 5.47 2.71 -15.56
C ALA A 56 4.24 2.13 -16.28
#